data_AF-A0A6C0P417-F1
#
_entry.id   AF-A0A6C0P417-F1
#
_cell.length_a   1.000
_cell.length_b   1.000
_cell.length_c   1.000
_cell.angle_alpha   90.00
_cell.angle_beta   90.00
_cell.angle_gamma   90.00
#
_symmetry.space_group_name_H-M   'P 1'
#
loop_
_entity.id
_entity.type
_entity.pdbx_description
1 polymer ?
#
loop_
_entity_poly.entity_id
_entity_poly.type
_entity_poly.pdbx_seq_one_letter_code
_entity_poly.pdbx_strand_id
1 'polypeptide(L)'
;MTNRFRWFVFVLLIASLAAWGIIYTYPHRYHLKIQGIAYQLGEGNRDYVPTILLINGTVRKNLKGVRTFIGTIDIQGEAIPVPKAHRQLHIKLSKHGEAVLLYAYNDKGQPKMFTYGTLIVNDDFSKFTILKLASNARTGQSGFDGRDGHVISAPALQREDALEITNELMRYSLQGNVLQ
;
A
#
# COMPACT_ATOMS: atom_id res chain seq x y z
N MET A 1 42.52 26.60 22.28
CA MET A 1 41.18 26.24 21.74
C MET A 1 40.61 25.05 22.52
N THR A 2 40.44 25.18 23.84
CA THR A 2 39.21 25.49 24.60
C THR A 2 38.09 24.44 24.50
N ASN A 3 37.99 23.60 25.53
CA ASN A 3 36.95 22.58 25.76
C ASN A 3 35.51 23.08 25.53
N ARG A 4 35.25 24.38 25.68
CA ARG A 4 33.96 25.02 25.39
C ARG A 4 33.56 24.93 23.92
N PHE A 5 34.52 25.03 22.99
CA PHE A 5 34.25 24.89 21.55
C PHE A 5 33.90 23.43 21.21
N ARG A 6 34.64 22.45 21.77
CA ARG A 6 34.36 21.02 21.61
C ARG A 6 32.97 20.65 22.15
N TRP A 7 32.59 21.19 23.31
CA TRP A 7 31.26 21.00 23.88
C TRP A 7 30.14 21.57 22.99
N PHE A 8 30.32 22.78 22.46
CA PHE A 8 29.34 23.40 21.56
C PHE A 8 29.11 22.58 20.29
N VAL A 9 30.19 22.08 19.66
CA VAL A 9 30.09 21.20 18.48
C VAL A 9 29.36 19.90 18.83
N PHE A 10 29.64 19.31 19.99
CA PHE A 10 28.98 18.07 20.43
C PHE A 10 27.47 18.26 20.66
N VAL A 11 27.07 19.38 21.31
CA VAL A 11 25.66 19.72 21.50
C VAL A 11 24.96 19.95 20.16
N LEU A 12 25.59 20.65 19.21
CA LEU A 12 25.04 20.84 17.87
C LEU A 12 24.85 19.51 17.12
N LEU A 13 25.80 18.59 17.24
CA LEU A 13 25.71 17.28 16.60
C LEU A 13 24.53 16.48 17.15
N ILE A 14 24.36 16.43 18.48
CA ILE A 14 23.22 15.78 19.13
C ILE A 14 21.90 16.44 18.72
N ALA A 15 21.84 17.77 18.70
CA ALA A 15 20.65 18.49 18.27
C ALA A 15 20.27 18.18 16.81
N SER A 16 21.26 18.09 15.91
CA SER A 16 21.03 17.72 14.51
C SER A 16 20.52 16.28 14.38
N LEU A 17 21.07 15.34 15.16
CA LEU A 17 20.66 13.94 15.14
C LEU A 17 19.23 13.78 15.67
N ALA A 18 18.89 14.51 16.73
CA ALA A 18 17.55 14.55 17.29
C ALA A 18 16.54 15.16 16.30
N ALA A 19 16.87 16.29 15.69
CA ALA A 19 16.03 16.93 14.67
C ALA A 19 15.80 16.00 13.47
N TRP A 20 16.86 15.34 12.98
CA TRP A 20 16.76 14.35 11.91
C TRP A 20 15.86 13.17 12.29
N GLY A 21 16.02 12.61 13.49
CA GLY A 21 15.17 11.52 13.98
C GLY A 21 13.69 11.90 14.08
N ILE A 22 13.39 13.13 14.51
CA ILE A 22 12.02 13.65 14.56
C ILE A 22 11.44 13.78 13.15
N ILE A 23 12.16 14.43 12.21
CA ILE A 23 11.70 14.61 10.83
C ILE A 23 11.48 13.26 10.15
N TYR A 24 12.42 12.31 10.33
CA TYR A 24 12.34 10.98 9.73
C TYR A 24 11.15 10.15 10.22
N THR A 25 10.77 10.31 11.49
CA THR A 25 9.65 9.55 12.10
C THR A 25 8.34 10.32 12.14
N TYR A 26 8.32 11.56 11.66
CA TYR A 26 7.15 12.42 11.67
C TYR A 26 6.02 11.80 10.84
N PRO A 27 4.79 11.72 11.37
CA PRO A 27 3.66 11.17 10.62
C PRO A 27 3.28 12.07 9.43
N HIS A 28 3.21 11.49 8.23
CA HIS A 28 2.81 12.19 7.01
C HIS A 28 1.34 11.90 6.70
N ARG A 29 0.54 12.96 6.52
CA ARG A 29 -0.89 12.84 6.17
C ARG A 29 -1.05 12.80 4.67
N TYR A 30 -1.91 11.90 4.20
CA TYR A 30 -2.24 11.70 2.80
C TYR A 30 -3.75 11.83 2.60
N HIS A 31 -4.13 12.67 1.63
CA HIS A 31 -5.48 12.86 1.13
C HIS A 31 -5.42 12.82 -0.39
N LEU A 32 -5.35 11.61 -0.93
CA LEU A 32 -5.10 11.38 -2.34
C LEU A 32 -6.38 10.90 -3.03
N LYS A 33 -6.65 11.47 -4.19
CA LYS A 33 -7.63 10.97 -5.15
C LYS A 33 -6.86 10.67 -6.44
N ILE A 34 -6.63 9.40 -6.71
CA ILE A 34 -5.77 8.95 -7.79
C ILE A 34 -6.60 8.14 -8.79
N GLN A 35 -6.49 8.50 -10.06
CA GLN A 35 -7.07 7.72 -11.15
C GLN A 35 -6.16 6.54 -11.46
N GLY A 36 -6.73 5.35 -11.51
CA GLY A 36 -6.05 4.12 -11.86
C GLY A 36 -6.94 3.23 -12.72
N ILE A 37 -6.54 1.98 -12.86
CA ILE A 37 -7.19 1.00 -13.71
C ILE A 37 -7.29 -0.33 -13.00
N ALA A 38 -8.47 -0.94 -13.07
CA ALA A 38 -8.69 -2.34 -12.78
C ALA A 38 -8.58 -3.16 -14.08
N TYR A 39 -7.79 -4.23 -14.07
CA TYR A 39 -7.55 -5.07 -15.24
C TYR A 39 -7.26 -6.51 -14.81
N GLN A 40 -7.24 -7.42 -15.78
CA GLN A 40 -6.89 -8.83 -15.58
C GLN A 40 -5.56 -9.14 -16.28
N LEU A 41 -4.71 -9.93 -15.62
CA LEU A 41 -3.45 -10.40 -16.18
C LEU A 41 -3.69 -11.45 -17.27
N GLY A 42 -2.70 -11.65 -18.14
CA GLY A 42 -2.70 -12.64 -19.21
C GLY A 42 -2.73 -12.02 -20.62
N GLU A 43 -2.00 -12.62 -21.56
CA GLU A 43 -1.77 -12.09 -22.92
C GLU A 43 -3.07 -11.82 -23.73
N GLY A 44 -4.17 -12.52 -23.41
CA GLY A 44 -5.47 -12.36 -24.05
C GLY A 44 -6.37 -11.29 -23.43
N ASN A 45 -6.06 -10.80 -22.23
CA ASN A 45 -6.94 -9.94 -21.45
C ASN A 45 -6.61 -8.46 -21.67
N ARG A 46 -7.28 -7.84 -22.64
CA ARG A 46 -7.08 -6.41 -22.98
C ARG A 46 -8.07 -5.47 -22.32
N ASP A 47 -9.17 -6.00 -21.79
CA ASP A 47 -10.21 -5.20 -21.16
C ASP A 47 -9.73 -4.59 -19.86
N TYR A 48 -10.18 -3.36 -19.59
CA TYR A 48 -9.85 -2.64 -18.38
C TYR A 48 -10.97 -1.67 -17.98
N VAL A 49 -11.02 -1.37 -16.68
CA VAL A 49 -12.02 -0.49 -16.09
C VAL A 49 -11.34 0.67 -15.38
N PRO A 50 -11.53 1.92 -15.82
CA PRO A 50 -11.06 3.09 -15.09
C PRO A 50 -11.61 3.09 -13.66
N THR A 51 -10.73 3.25 -12.68
CA THR A 51 -11.03 3.14 -11.25
C THR A 51 -10.43 4.33 -10.52
N ILE A 52 -11.10 4.81 -9.47
CA ILE A 52 -10.57 5.89 -8.62
C ILE A 52 -10.24 5.32 -7.24
N LEU A 53 -8.99 5.51 -6.82
CA LEU A 53 -8.54 5.25 -5.45
C LEU A 53 -8.67 6.53 -4.61
N LEU A 54 -9.38 6.44 -3.50
CA LEU A 54 -9.49 7.47 -2.48
C LEU A 54 -8.73 7.01 -1.23
N ILE A 55 -7.63 7.68 -0.94
CA ILE A 55 -6.73 7.30 0.16
C ILE A 55 -6.70 8.45 1.15
N ASN A 56 -7.19 8.19 2.35
CA ASN A 56 -7.23 9.18 3.43
C ASN A 56 -6.62 8.57 4.68
N GLY A 57 -5.48 9.06 5.12
CA GLY A 57 -4.81 8.48 6.28
C GLY A 57 -3.50 9.15 6.65
N THR A 58 -2.81 8.54 7.60
CA THR A 58 -1.49 8.94 8.04
C THR A 58 -0.54 7.77 7.92
N VAL A 59 0.66 8.03 7.40
CA VAL A 59 1.75 7.08 7.37
C VAL A 59 2.78 7.52 8.40
N ARG A 60 3.19 6.59 9.25
CA ARG A 60 4.29 6.81 10.20
C ARG A 60 5.40 5.82 9.94
N LYS A 61 6.65 6.29 10.01
CA LYS A 61 7.84 5.47 9.95
C LYS A 61 8.44 5.34 11.34
N ASN A 62 8.81 4.13 11.75
CA ASN A 62 9.60 3.93 12.97
C ASN A 62 11.10 4.07 12.68
N LEU A 63 11.94 4.07 13.73
CA LEU A 63 13.40 4.18 13.58
C LEU A 63 14.04 3.02 12.80
N LYS A 64 13.36 1.86 12.69
CA LYS A 64 13.79 0.73 11.86
C LYS A 64 13.35 0.86 10.40
N GLY A 65 12.71 1.97 10.05
CA GLY A 65 12.21 2.27 8.72
C GLY A 65 10.90 1.57 8.36
N VAL A 66 10.26 0.85 9.28
CA VAL A 66 8.98 0.19 9.04
C VAL A 66 7.87 1.23 8.98
N ARG A 67 7.10 1.20 7.89
CA ARG A 67 5.99 2.11 7.62
C ARG A 67 4.67 1.49 8.10
N THR A 68 3.86 2.29 8.78
CA THR A 68 2.52 1.94 9.20
C THR A 68 1.53 2.95 8.66
N PHE A 69 0.54 2.49 7.90
CA PHE A 69 -0.59 3.27 7.41
C PHE A 69 -1.79 3.11 8.34
N ILE A 70 -2.39 4.23 8.74
CA ILE A 70 -3.64 4.27 9.51
C ILE A 70 -4.61 5.19 8.75
N GLY A 71 -5.70 4.64 8.24
CA GLY A 71 -6.61 5.41 7.39
C GLY A 71 -7.64 4.57 6.66
N THR A 72 -8.09 5.04 5.51
CA THR A 72 -9.06 4.40 4.64
C THR A 72 -8.53 4.37 3.22
N ILE A 73 -8.82 3.27 2.52
CA ILE A 73 -8.59 3.10 1.09
C ILE A 73 -9.94 2.67 0.53
N ASP A 74 -10.57 3.57 -0.21
CA ASP A 74 -11.82 3.30 -0.93
C ASP A 74 -11.53 3.21 -2.43
N ILE A 75 -12.15 2.23 -3.06
CA ILE A 75 -12.00 1.94 -4.48
C ILE A 75 -13.36 2.18 -5.13
N GLN A 76 -13.47 3.22 -5.98
CA GLN A 76 -14.74 3.51 -6.64
C GLN A 76 -15.10 2.41 -7.64
N GLY A 77 -16.37 2.03 -7.67
CA GLY A 77 -16.87 0.92 -8.50
C GLY A 77 -16.79 -0.46 -7.85
N GLU A 78 -16.09 -0.59 -6.71
CA GLU A 78 -15.95 -1.86 -5.99
C GLU A 78 -16.87 -1.94 -4.77
N ALA A 79 -17.63 -3.03 -4.68
CA ALA A 79 -18.49 -3.32 -3.54
C ALA A 79 -17.70 -4.08 -2.46
N ILE A 80 -17.04 -3.35 -1.56
CA ILE A 80 -16.38 -3.95 -0.39
C ILE A 80 -17.47 -4.28 0.66
N PRO A 81 -17.69 -5.57 1.03
CA PRO A 81 -18.75 -6.03 1.93
C PRO A 81 -18.40 -5.76 3.42
N VAL A 82 -17.83 -4.59 3.68
CA VAL A 82 -17.49 -4.08 5.00
C VAL A 82 -18.22 -2.75 5.18
N PRO A 83 -19.01 -2.57 6.26
CA PRO A 83 -19.68 -1.30 6.52
C PRO A 83 -18.68 -0.16 6.61
N LYS A 84 -19.01 1.03 6.06
CA LYS A 84 -18.09 2.18 5.98
C LYS A 84 -17.47 2.56 7.33
N ALA A 85 -18.24 2.49 8.42
CA ALA A 85 -17.77 2.77 9.78
C ALA A 85 -16.65 1.83 10.26
N HIS A 86 -16.47 0.69 9.59
CA HIS A 86 -15.49 -0.35 9.91
C HIS A 86 -14.39 -0.49 8.86
N ARG A 87 -14.26 0.48 7.93
CA ARG A 87 -13.24 0.45 6.86
C ARG A 87 -11.91 1.10 7.25
N GLN A 88 -11.74 1.50 8.50
CA GLN A 88 -10.45 1.99 8.96
C GLN A 88 -9.44 0.83 8.98
N LEU A 89 -8.31 1.06 8.33
CA LEU A 89 -7.21 0.13 8.17
C LEU A 89 -6.06 0.54 9.09
N HIS A 90 -5.40 -0.47 9.66
CA HIS A 90 -4.14 -0.33 10.38
C HIS A 90 -3.15 -1.32 9.79
N ILE A 91 -2.37 -0.86 8.81
CA ILE A 91 -1.55 -1.71 7.95
C ILE A 91 -0.09 -1.44 8.22
N LYS A 92 0.66 -2.51 8.52
CA LYS A 92 2.12 -2.47 8.61
C LYS A 92 2.70 -2.94 7.28
N LEU A 93 3.42 -2.05 6.59
CA LEU A 93 4.05 -2.36 5.31
C LEU A 93 5.36 -3.12 5.52
N SER A 94 5.63 -4.05 4.60
CA SER A 94 6.93 -4.71 4.49
C SER A 94 8.01 -3.73 4.05
N LYS A 95 9.27 -4.19 4.03
CA LYS A 95 10.40 -3.40 3.50
C LYS A 95 10.24 -3.04 2.02
N HIS A 96 9.36 -3.75 1.30
CA HIS A 96 9.03 -3.52 -0.11
C HIS A 96 7.67 -2.84 -0.31
N GLY A 97 7.05 -2.35 0.77
CA GLY A 97 5.76 -1.67 0.68
C GLY A 97 4.56 -2.61 0.48
N GLU A 98 4.73 -3.90 0.69
CA GLU A 98 3.67 -4.89 0.58
C GLU A 98 2.91 -5.03 1.92
N ALA A 99 1.59 -5.22 1.87
CA ALA A 99 0.80 -5.67 3.00
C ALA A 99 -0.55 -6.27 2.58
N VAL A 100 -1.13 -7.07 3.46
CA VAL A 100 -2.49 -7.60 3.27
C VAL A 100 -3.52 -6.49 3.53
N LEU A 101 -4.41 -6.26 2.56
CA LEU A 101 -5.55 -5.36 2.69
C LEU A 101 -6.69 -6.10 3.41
N LEU A 102 -6.53 -6.20 4.73
CA LEU A 102 -7.45 -6.89 5.65
C LEU A 102 -8.28 -5.88 6.44
N TYR A 103 -9.59 -6.04 6.40
CA TYR A 103 -10.54 -5.34 7.24
C TYR A 103 -10.96 -6.26 8.39
N ALA A 104 -10.59 -5.90 9.62
CA ALA A 104 -11.00 -6.60 10.83
C ALA A 104 -12.00 -5.72 11.61
N TYR A 105 -13.17 -6.26 11.92
CA TYR A 105 -14.24 -5.50 12.57
C TYR A 105 -15.15 -6.39 13.42
N ASN A 106 -15.89 -5.79 14.33
CA ASN A 106 -16.92 -6.49 15.11
C ASN A 106 -18.30 -6.17 14.55
N ASP A 107 -19.08 -7.20 14.24
CA ASP A 107 -20.47 -7.06 13.82
C ASP A 107 -21.36 -7.80 14.81
N LYS A 108 -22.20 -7.06 15.53
CA LYS A 108 -23.10 -7.59 16.57
C LYS A 108 -22.38 -8.49 17.60
N GLY A 109 -21.17 -8.10 18.00
CA GLY A 109 -20.35 -8.82 18.98
C GLY A 109 -19.56 -10.01 18.42
N GLN A 110 -19.65 -10.27 17.10
CA GLN A 110 -18.86 -11.32 16.45
C GLN A 110 -17.68 -10.71 15.67
N PRO A 111 -16.43 -11.17 15.90
CA PRO A 111 -15.30 -10.73 15.12
C PRO A 111 -15.43 -11.23 13.68
N LYS A 112 -15.34 -10.31 12.72
CA LYS A 112 -15.34 -10.57 11.29
C LYS A 112 -14.06 -10.06 10.67
N MET A 113 -13.62 -10.78 9.64
CA MET A 113 -12.45 -10.46 8.84
C MET A 113 -12.83 -10.54 7.37
N PHE A 114 -12.42 -9.54 6.60
CA PHE A 114 -12.57 -9.53 5.15
C PHE A 114 -11.25 -9.12 4.52
N THR A 115 -10.66 -10.04 3.74
CA THR A 115 -9.43 -9.78 2.99
C THR A 115 -9.80 -9.41 1.56
N TYR A 116 -9.45 -8.19 1.15
CA TYR A 116 -9.68 -7.75 -0.23
C TYR A 116 -8.58 -8.24 -1.16
N GLY A 117 -7.33 -8.25 -0.68
CA GLY A 117 -6.17 -8.53 -1.52
C GLY A 117 -4.85 -8.15 -0.86
N THR A 118 -3.82 -8.01 -1.68
CA THR A 118 -2.50 -7.51 -1.27
C THR A 118 -2.30 -6.11 -1.84
N LEU A 119 -2.03 -5.15 -0.97
CA LEU A 119 -1.62 -3.80 -1.33
C LEU A 119 -0.10 -3.75 -1.46
N ILE A 120 0.39 -3.12 -2.52
CA ILE A 120 1.81 -2.83 -2.75
C ILE A 120 1.94 -1.36 -3.08
N VAL A 121 2.82 -0.65 -2.37
CA VAL A 121 3.02 0.80 -2.53
C VAL A 121 4.49 1.18 -2.52
N ASN A 122 4.85 2.19 -3.30
CA ASN A 122 6.19 2.76 -3.22
C ASN A 122 6.38 3.61 -1.93
N ASP A 123 7.59 4.11 -1.73
CA ASP A 123 8.00 4.74 -0.47
C ASP A 123 7.26 6.03 -0.13
N ASP A 124 6.94 6.82 -1.14
CA ASP A 124 6.28 8.13 -1.04
C ASP A 124 4.75 8.06 -1.19
N PHE A 125 4.18 6.86 -1.40
CA PHE A 125 2.75 6.65 -1.64
C PHE A 125 2.25 7.37 -2.91
N SER A 126 3.09 7.48 -3.95
CA SER A 126 2.67 8.01 -5.26
C SER A 126 2.19 6.92 -6.23
N LYS A 127 2.57 5.65 -6.01
CA LYS A 127 2.16 4.49 -6.83
C LYS A 127 1.58 3.38 -5.97
N PHE A 128 0.54 2.73 -6.49
CA PHE A 128 -0.23 1.71 -5.80
C PHE A 128 -0.55 0.57 -6.76
N THR A 129 -0.44 -0.65 -6.26
CA THR A 129 -0.98 -1.85 -6.89
C THR A 129 -1.74 -2.65 -5.83
N ILE A 130 -2.94 -3.11 -6.18
CA ILE A 130 -3.76 -3.99 -5.37
C ILE A 130 -3.99 -5.27 -6.15
N LEU A 131 -3.46 -6.37 -5.63
CA LEU A 131 -3.67 -7.72 -6.16
C LEU A 131 -4.95 -8.26 -5.51
N LYS A 132 -6.05 -8.34 -6.26
CA LYS A 132 -7.34 -8.77 -5.72
C LYS A 132 -7.30 -10.25 -5.39
N LEU A 133 -7.79 -10.60 -4.21
CA LEU A 133 -7.91 -11.99 -3.81
C LEU A 133 -9.10 -12.62 -4.54
N ALA A 134 -8.85 -13.69 -5.29
CA ALA A 134 -9.91 -14.50 -5.88
C ALA A 134 -10.17 -15.71 -4.98
N SER A 135 -11.45 -16.03 -4.78
CA SER A 135 -11.84 -17.26 -4.07
C SER A 135 -11.99 -18.38 -5.08
N ASN A 136 -11.26 -19.48 -4.87
CA ASN A 136 -11.42 -20.67 -5.69
C ASN A 136 -12.62 -21.47 -5.16
N ALA A 137 -13.72 -21.44 -5.91
CA ALA A 137 -14.96 -22.13 -5.55
C ALA A 137 -14.81 -23.66 -5.40
N ARG A 138 -13.77 -24.28 -6.00
CA ARG A 138 -13.54 -25.73 -5.93
C ARG A 138 -12.72 -26.16 -4.72
N THR A 139 -11.78 -25.32 -4.27
CA THR A 139 -10.86 -25.67 -3.17
C THR A 139 -11.15 -24.90 -1.88
N GLY A 140 -12.00 -23.87 -1.93
CA GLY A 140 -12.23 -22.94 -0.81
C GLY A 140 -11.01 -22.08 -0.48
N GLN A 141 -9.90 -22.22 -1.21
CA GLN A 141 -8.70 -21.44 -1.01
C GLN A 141 -8.85 -20.07 -1.68
N SER A 142 -8.36 -19.05 -1.01
CA SER A 142 -8.37 -17.68 -1.52
C SER A 142 -6.93 -17.26 -1.79
N GLY A 143 -6.65 -16.78 -3.01
CA GLY A 143 -5.29 -16.47 -3.46
C GLY A 143 -5.29 -15.47 -4.61
N PHE A 144 -4.10 -14.95 -4.91
CA PHE A 144 -3.86 -14.20 -6.14
C PHE A 144 -3.21 -15.13 -7.16
N ASP A 145 -3.71 -15.13 -8.39
CA ASP A 145 -3.09 -15.86 -9.51
C ASP A 145 -2.21 -14.89 -10.32
N GLY A 146 -0.91 -15.18 -10.42
CA GLY A 146 0.00 -14.34 -11.20
C GLY A 146 -0.20 -14.42 -12.72
N ARG A 147 -1.01 -15.36 -13.23
CA ARG A 147 -1.27 -15.53 -14.66
C ARG A 147 -2.59 -14.92 -15.12
N ASP A 148 -3.58 -14.89 -14.24
CA ASP A 148 -4.96 -14.51 -14.58
C ASP A 148 -5.63 -13.68 -13.47
N GLY A 149 -4.84 -13.18 -12.51
CA GLY A 149 -5.35 -12.43 -11.38
C GLY A 149 -5.86 -11.06 -11.77
N HIS A 150 -6.84 -10.58 -11.00
CA HIS A 150 -7.33 -9.22 -11.12
C HIS A 150 -6.45 -8.25 -10.33
N VAL A 151 -6.07 -7.16 -10.97
CA VAL A 151 -5.16 -6.15 -10.43
C VAL A 151 -5.82 -4.78 -10.56
N ILE A 152 -5.58 -3.93 -9.56
CA ILE A 152 -5.86 -2.50 -9.65
C ILE A 152 -4.53 -1.78 -9.51
N SER A 153 -4.18 -0.90 -10.45
CA SER A 153 -2.95 -0.10 -10.33
C SER A 153 -3.22 1.37 -10.60
N ALA A 154 -2.48 2.23 -9.91
CA ALA A 154 -2.61 3.68 -9.99
C ALA A 154 -1.27 4.37 -9.69
N PRO A 155 -1.01 5.56 -10.28
CA PRO A 155 -1.82 6.25 -11.27
C PRO A 155 -1.70 5.62 -12.66
N ALA A 156 -2.81 5.44 -13.38
CA ALA A 156 -2.78 4.88 -14.73
C ALA A 156 -3.97 5.38 -15.57
N LEU A 157 -3.72 5.64 -16.86
CA LEU A 157 -4.75 6.03 -17.83
C LEU A 157 -5.07 4.91 -18.84
N GLN A 158 -4.16 3.96 -19.00
CA GLN A 158 -4.30 2.77 -19.84
C GLN A 158 -3.69 1.52 -19.16
N ARG A 159 -4.03 0.33 -19.67
CA ARG A 159 -3.63 -0.95 -19.09
C ARG A 159 -2.11 -1.10 -19.04
N GLU A 160 -1.41 -0.61 -20.06
CA GLU A 160 0.04 -0.71 -20.20
C GLU A 160 0.76 0.02 -19.06
N ASP A 161 0.33 1.25 -18.74
CA ASP A 161 0.88 2.01 -17.61
C ASP A 161 0.61 1.29 -16.28
N ALA A 162 -0.59 0.73 -16.12
CA ALA A 162 -0.98 -0.01 -14.92
C ALA A 162 -0.15 -1.30 -14.73
N LEU A 163 0.18 -1.98 -15.84
CA LEU A 163 1.01 -3.17 -15.86
C LEU A 163 2.48 -2.83 -15.57
N GLU A 164 2.99 -1.74 -16.14
CA GLU A 164 4.34 -1.25 -15.85
C GLU A 164 4.52 -0.93 -14.36
N ILE A 165 3.58 -0.19 -13.77
CA ILE A 165 3.59 0.13 -12.33
C ILE A 165 3.54 -1.14 -11.49
N THR A 166 2.68 -2.09 -11.86
CA THR A 166 2.57 -3.37 -11.15
C THR A 166 3.88 -4.15 -11.21
N ASN A 167 4.52 -4.24 -12.38
CA ASN A 167 5.83 -4.89 -12.53
C ASN A 167 6.94 -4.18 -11.75
N GLU A 168 6.95 -2.84 -11.73
CA GLU A 168 7.88 -2.04 -10.92
C GLU A 168 7.73 -2.36 -9.43
N LEU A 169 6.50 -2.30 -8.92
CA LEU A 169 6.20 -2.51 -7.50
C LEU A 169 6.41 -3.97 -7.08
N MET A 170 6.16 -4.93 -7.98
CA MET A 170 6.32 -6.37 -7.73
C MET A 170 7.70 -6.92 -8.07
N ARG A 171 8.66 -6.08 -8.47
CA ARG A 171 9.98 -6.52 -8.96
C ARG A 171 10.68 -7.51 -8.02
N TYR A 172 10.55 -7.32 -6.71
CA TYR A 172 11.12 -8.22 -5.72
C TYR A 172 10.40 -9.58 -5.68
N SER A 173 9.06 -9.58 -5.68
CA SER A 173 8.24 -10.80 -5.64
C SER A 173 8.34 -11.62 -6.93
N LEU A 174 8.56 -10.95 -8.07
CA LEU A 174 8.66 -11.59 -9.40
C LEU A 174 10.06 -12.15 -9.72
N GLN A 175 11.08 -11.85 -8.91
CA GLN A 175 12.46 -12.32 -9.11
C GLN A 175 13.04 -12.07 -10.52
N GLY A 176 12.65 -10.94 -11.13
CA GLY A 176 13.10 -10.57 -12.48
C GLY A 176 12.17 -11.02 -13.62
N ASN A 177 11.10 -11.76 -13.33
CA ASN A 177 10.03 -11.99 -14.30
C ASN A 177 9.14 -10.74 -14.46
N VAL A 178 8.40 -10.68 -15.57
CA VAL A 178 7.42 -9.64 -15.85
C VAL A 178 6.05 -10.27 -16.08
N LEU A 179 5.02 -9.62 -15.56
CA LEU A 179 3.62 -9.93 -15.82
C LEU A 179 3.22 -9.38 -17.19
N GLN A 180 2.25 -10.06 -17.82
CA GLN A 180 1.68 -9.73 -19.14
C GLN A 180 0.19 -9.38 -19.02
#